data_AF-A0A6P6TV69-F1
#
_entry.id   AF-A0A6P6TV69-F1
#
_cell.length_a   1.000
_cell.length_b   1.000
_cell.length_c   1.000
_cell.angle_alpha   90.00
_cell.angle_beta   90.00
_cell.angle_gamma   90.00
#
_symmetry.space_group_name_H-M   'P 1'
#
loop_
_entity.id
_entity.type
_entity.pdbx_description
1 polymer ?
#
loop_
_entity_poly.entity_id
_entity_poly.type
_entity_poly.pdbx_seq_one_letter_code
_entity_poly.pdbx_strand_id
1 'polypeptide(L)'
;MNATAASGGVLPQMMQPISNLETFTNNNSSLVCFRNGVRSPSFKASHDEKQIYCQSNEASATQSCESTTQKSNVLGGLSLKSHRQTVGKTFCSAGPYAYSGGAINYRSRTAEEKVGVLLLNLGGPETLHDVQPFLYNLFADPDIIRLPRLFKFLQRPLAQLISILRAPKSKEGYAAIGGGSPLRKITDEQAIALKMALEVKKVPANVYVAMRYWHPFTEEAVHRIKTDGITRLVVLPLYPQFSISTTGSSIRVLQRMFRNDAHLLSLPVAVIESWYQRDGYVRSMADLIEKELANFSEPEEVMIFFSAHGVPVSYIEDAGDPYKDQMEECILLIMQELKARGTKNNHTLAYQSRVGPVQWLKPYTDEVLVELGQKGVRSLLAVPVSFVSEHIETLEEIDMEYKHLALESGISNWGRVPALNCTPSFINDLADAVIEALPSAMAMSTSNTASEDELYDDPMRYIIRLFFGSILAFVLLFSPKVILAFRNNIL
;
A
#
# COMPACT_ATOMS: atom_id res chain seq x y z
N MET A 1 -36.28 -48.93 -14.97
CA MET A 1 -36.23 -50.00 -15.99
C MET A 1 -37.00 -49.54 -17.21
N ASN A 2 -36.55 -49.91 -18.42
CA ASN A 2 -37.18 -49.79 -19.75
C ASN A 2 -38.09 -48.56 -19.99
N ALA A 3 -37.68 -47.48 -20.66
CA ALA A 3 -37.08 -47.34 -21.99
C ALA A 3 -38.08 -47.54 -23.16
N THR A 4 -38.36 -46.45 -23.87
CA THR A 4 -38.93 -46.39 -25.23
C THR A 4 -38.23 -45.26 -25.97
N ALA A 5 -37.86 -45.46 -27.23
CA ALA A 5 -37.05 -44.50 -27.99
C ALA A 5 -37.87 -43.77 -29.07
N ALA A 6 -37.49 -42.52 -29.35
CA ALA A 6 -37.85 -41.80 -30.57
C ALA A 6 -36.59 -41.08 -31.08
N SER A 7 -36.29 -41.19 -32.38
CA SER A 7 -35.04 -40.75 -32.99
C SER A 7 -35.18 -39.40 -33.70
N GLY A 8 -34.10 -38.60 -33.67
CA GLY A 8 -34.04 -37.31 -34.37
C GLY A 8 -32.72 -36.59 -34.13
N GLY A 9 -31.64 -37.04 -34.77
CA GLY A 9 -30.30 -36.46 -34.57
C GLY A 9 -29.77 -35.74 -35.80
N VAL A 10 -29.32 -34.49 -35.62
CA VAL A 10 -28.38 -33.79 -36.52
C VAL A 10 -27.43 -32.93 -35.66
N LEU A 11 -26.14 -33.24 -35.69
CA LEU A 11 -24.99 -32.50 -35.15
C LEU A 11 -23.71 -33.17 -35.72
N PRO A 12 -22.54 -32.52 -35.79
CA PRO A 12 -22.25 -31.11 -35.53
C PRO A 12 -21.66 -30.37 -36.75
N GLN A 13 -21.64 -29.04 -36.71
CA GLN A 13 -20.61 -28.26 -37.41
C GLN A 13 -19.60 -27.74 -36.38
N MET A 14 -18.33 -28.10 -36.58
CA MET A 14 -17.22 -27.55 -35.80
C MET A 14 -16.84 -26.18 -36.38
N MET A 15 -16.68 -25.16 -35.52
CA MET A 15 -15.85 -24.00 -35.86
C MET A 15 -14.42 -24.27 -35.39
N GLN A 16 -13.49 -24.32 -36.34
CA GLN A 16 -12.05 -24.30 -36.11
C GLN A 16 -11.56 -22.84 -36.01
N PRO A 17 -10.45 -22.56 -35.30
CA PRO A 17 -9.97 -21.20 -35.08
C PRO A 17 -9.34 -20.59 -36.35
N ILE A 18 -9.51 -19.29 -36.54
CA ILE A 18 -8.75 -18.54 -37.54
C ILE A 18 -7.37 -18.23 -36.97
N SER A 19 -6.36 -18.97 -37.40
CA SER A 19 -4.96 -18.57 -37.29
C SER A 19 -4.55 -17.78 -38.52
N ASN A 20 -3.89 -16.64 -38.32
CA ASN A 20 -3.06 -16.00 -39.33
C ASN A 20 -1.90 -15.31 -38.61
N LEU A 21 -0.68 -15.75 -38.92
CA LEU A 21 0.56 -15.28 -38.30
C LEU A 21 1.44 -14.67 -39.40
N GLU A 22 1.37 -13.36 -39.57
CA GLU A 22 2.29 -12.64 -40.46
C GLU A 22 3.44 -12.02 -39.66
N THR A 23 4.62 -12.63 -39.77
CA THR A 23 5.86 -12.08 -39.25
C THR A 23 6.41 -11.00 -40.19
N PHE A 24 6.43 -9.74 -39.73
CA PHE A 24 7.21 -8.68 -40.38
C PHE A 24 8.26 -8.09 -39.44
N THR A 25 9.52 -8.28 -39.80
CA THR A 25 10.68 -7.67 -39.14
C THR A 25 11.26 -6.56 -40.01
N ASN A 26 11.21 -5.30 -39.56
CA ASN A 26 12.36 -4.39 -39.73
C ASN A 26 12.30 -3.12 -38.86
N ASN A 27 13.44 -2.43 -38.81
CA ASN A 27 13.74 -1.30 -37.94
C ASN A 27 13.30 0.08 -38.51
N ASN A 28 13.37 1.10 -37.64
CA ASN A 28 13.40 2.55 -37.91
C ASN A 28 12.11 3.14 -38.56
N SER A 29 11.38 4.04 -37.91
CA SER A 29 11.84 5.42 -37.61
C SER A 29 10.80 6.25 -36.82
N SER A 30 11.22 7.46 -36.42
CA SER A 30 10.38 8.67 -36.22
C SER A 30 9.59 8.84 -34.91
N LEU A 31 9.84 9.98 -34.24
CA LEU A 31 8.91 10.58 -33.29
C LEU A 31 7.62 11.01 -34.00
N VAL A 32 6.48 10.88 -33.34
CA VAL A 32 5.21 11.53 -33.73
C VAL A 32 4.70 12.36 -32.56
N CYS A 33 4.87 13.68 -32.63
CA CYS A 33 4.28 14.60 -31.65
C CYS A 33 2.80 14.80 -31.95
N PHE A 34 1.92 14.29 -31.07
CA PHE A 34 0.50 14.62 -31.12
C PHE A 34 0.27 16.09 -30.76
N ARG A 35 -0.32 16.84 -31.70
CA ARG A 35 -0.61 18.27 -31.54
C ARG A 35 -2.13 18.46 -31.46
N ASN A 36 -2.65 18.75 -30.27
CA ASN A 36 -4.09 18.86 -30.03
C ASN A 36 -4.74 19.95 -30.89
N GLY A 37 -5.74 19.57 -31.69
CA GLY A 37 -6.51 20.48 -32.53
C GLY A 37 -7.70 21.08 -31.77
N VAL A 38 -7.54 22.28 -31.23
CA VAL A 38 -8.65 23.07 -30.66
C VAL A 38 -9.49 23.65 -31.81
N ARG A 39 -10.81 23.47 -31.78
CA ARG A 39 -11.75 24.12 -32.72
C ARG A 39 -12.07 25.53 -32.25
N SER A 40 -11.78 26.53 -33.06
CA SER A 40 -12.24 27.91 -32.86
C SER A 40 -13.54 28.19 -33.63
N PRO A 41 -14.53 28.91 -33.06
CA PRO A 41 -15.61 29.51 -33.83
C PRO A 41 -15.09 30.72 -34.64
N SER A 42 -15.82 31.10 -35.69
CA SER A 42 -15.41 32.11 -36.66
C SER A 42 -15.78 33.56 -36.27
N PHE A 43 -14.86 34.49 -36.52
CA PHE A 43 -15.17 35.91 -36.70
C PHE A 43 -14.31 36.51 -37.84
N LYS A 44 -14.76 37.61 -38.45
CA LYS A 44 -14.14 38.24 -39.64
C LYS A 44 -13.62 39.65 -39.35
N ALA A 45 -12.51 40.00 -40.03
CA ALA A 45 -11.89 41.32 -40.13
C ALA A 45 -11.32 41.87 -38.80
N SER A 46 -10.32 42.77 -38.80
CA SER A 46 -9.70 43.52 -39.91
C SER A 46 -8.15 43.55 -39.78
N HIS A 47 -7.46 44.11 -40.78
CA HIS A 47 -6.01 44.35 -40.71
C HIS A 47 -5.68 45.49 -39.73
N ASP A 48 -4.59 45.33 -38.98
CA ASP A 48 -3.51 46.33 -38.92
C ASP A 48 -2.23 45.72 -38.30
N GLU A 49 -1.07 45.97 -38.90
CA GLU A 49 0.23 45.52 -38.37
C GLU A 49 0.92 46.63 -37.58
N LYS A 50 1.22 46.40 -36.29
CA LYS A 50 2.26 47.15 -35.56
C LYS A 50 3.07 46.23 -34.65
N GLN A 51 4.36 46.11 -34.94
CA GLN A 51 5.36 45.58 -34.01
C GLN A 51 5.51 46.54 -32.82
N ILE A 52 5.58 46.00 -31.60
CA ILE A 52 6.06 46.73 -30.43
C ILE A 52 7.10 45.87 -29.70
N TYR A 53 8.24 46.49 -29.40
CA TYR A 53 9.35 45.94 -28.64
C TYR A 53 9.01 46.03 -27.13
N CYS A 54 9.22 44.95 -26.37
CA CYS A 54 9.17 45.00 -24.90
C CYS A 54 10.57 44.77 -24.33
N GLN A 55 11.16 45.82 -23.74
CA GLN A 55 12.37 45.69 -22.94
C GLN A 55 12.03 45.27 -21.51
N SER A 56 12.88 44.44 -20.91
CA SER A 56 12.88 44.15 -19.48
C SER A 56 13.41 45.34 -18.69
N ASN A 57 12.73 45.72 -17.60
CA ASN A 57 13.31 46.56 -16.54
C ASN A 57 13.14 45.84 -15.19
N GLU A 58 14.26 45.51 -14.56
CA GLU A 58 14.30 45.20 -13.13
C GLU A 58 14.27 46.51 -12.32
N ALA A 59 13.66 46.50 -11.14
CA ALA A 59 13.71 47.62 -10.21
C ALA A 59 13.84 47.09 -8.77
N SER A 60 15.05 47.17 -8.22
CA SER A 60 15.30 46.84 -6.81
C SER A 60 14.78 47.94 -5.90
N ALA A 61 14.12 47.57 -4.80
CA ALA A 61 13.73 48.49 -3.75
C ALA A 61 14.31 48.02 -2.40
N THR A 62 15.34 48.72 -1.90
CA THR A 62 15.82 48.60 -0.53
C THR A 62 15.20 49.71 0.32
N GLN A 63 14.64 49.37 1.48
CA GLN A 63 14.25 50.39 2.46
C GLN A 63 14.38 49.87 3.88
N SER A 64 15.24 50.52 4.65
CA SER A 64 15.34 50.42 6.11
C SER A 64 14.55 51.54 6.76
N CYS A 65 13.94 51.30 7.92
CA CYS A 65 13.63 52.36 8.87
C CYS A 65 13.63 51.84 10.32
N GLU A 66 13.74 52.75 11.27
CA GLU A 66 14.17 52.45 12.64
C GLU A 66 13.04 52.29 13.67
N SER A 67 13.44 51.92 14.89
CA SER A 67 12.57 51.67 16.04
C SER A 67 12.08 52.96 16.73
N THR A 68 11.06 52.82 17.58
CA THR A 68 10.82 53.75 18.70
C THR A 68 10.35 52.95 19.93
N THR A 69 10.68 53.43 21.12
CA THR A 69 10.58 52.69 22.40
C THR A 69 9.53 53.28 23.35
N GLN A 70 9.06 52.47 24.30
CA GLN A 70 8.60 52.95 25.62
C GLN A 70 8.88 51.90 26.72
N LYS A 71 8.72 52.28 28.01
CA LYS A 71 9.38 51.63 29.17
C LYS A 71 8.46 51.35 30.36
N SER A 72 8.69 50.21 31.01
CA SER A 72 8.70 50.01 32.48
C SER A 72 9.44 48.68 32.79
N ASN A 73 10.42 48.58 33.70
CA ASN A 73 10.43 48.76 35.16
C ASN A 73 9.46 47.81 35.90
N VAL A 74 9.81 47.09 36.98
CA VAL A 74 11.08 46.80 37.72
C VAL A 74 10.76 45.60 38.68
N LEU A 75 11.62 44.80 39.34
CA LEU A 75 13.02 44.82 39.83
C LEU A 75 13.55 43.35 39.98
N GLY A 76 14.85 43.16 40.17
CA GLY A 76 15.44 41.92 40.74
C GLY A 76 16.76 41.48 40.09
N GLY A 77 17.86 41.37 40.83
CA GLY A 77 19.14 40.93 40.27
C GLY A 77 20.22 40.58 41.29
N LEU A 78 21.20 39.78 40.86
CA LEU A 78 22.48 39.40 41.47
C LEU A 78 23.27 38.59 40.40
N SER A 79 24.60 38.49 40.36
CA SER A 79 25.68 39.48 40.51
C SER A 79 26.99 38.84 40.03
N LEU A 80 27.77 39.55 39.21
CA LEU A 80 29.23 39.40 38.99
C LEU A 80 29.87 37.99 39.03
N LYS A 81 30.52 37.65 37.89
CA LYS A 81 31.99 37.77 37.81
C LYS A 81 32.45 37.90 36.37
N SER A 82 33.42 38.79 36.15
CA SER A 82 34.20 38.84 34.90
C SER A 82 35.66 38.56 35.20
N HIS A 83 36.42 38.12 34.20
CA HIS A 83 37.87 38.25 34.19
C HIS A 83 38.30 38.96 32.91
N ARG A 84 39.10 40.00 33.09
CA ARG A 84 39.58 40.91 32.06
C ARG A 84 41.07 41.06 32.27
N GLN A 85 41.87 40.61 31.30
CA GLN A 85 43.31 40.85 31.29
C GLN A 85 43.70 41.47 29.94
N THR A 86 44.42 42.58 30.00
CA THR A 86 44.73 43.43 28.85
C THR A 86 46.19 43.87 28.86
N VAL A 87 47.05 43.12 28.16
CA VAL A 87 48.37 43.53 27.64
C VAL A 87 48.59 42.69 26.36
N GLY A 88 49.10 43.20 25.25
CA GLY A 88 49.49 44.57 24.87
C GLY A 88 49.60 44.66 23.35
N LYS A 89 49.84 45.86 22.79
CA LYS A 89 49.99 46.05 21.34
C LYS A 89 51.45 45.89 20.89
N THR A 90 51.68 45.09 19.86
CA THR A 90 52.92 45.12 19.07
C THR A 90 52.59 45.05 17.59
N PHE A 91 52.98 46.06 16.81
CA PHE A 91 52.89 46.04 15.35
C PHE A 91 54.21 45.49 14.79
N CYS A 92 54.15 44.39 14.02
CA CYS A 92 55.25 43.94 13.18
C CYS A 92 54.72 43.75 11.75
N SER A 93 55.25 44.51 10.80
CA SER A 93 55.00 44.30 9.38
C SER A 93 55.98 43.27 8.83
N ALA A 94 55.48 42.23 8.17
CA ALA A 94 56.27 41.27 7.40
C ALA A 94 55.53 41.00 6.08
N GLY A 95 56.22 41.18 4.95
CA GLY A 95 55.62 41.04 3.63
C GLY A 95 55.31 39.58 3.26
N PRO A 96 54.26 39.31 2.46
CA PRO A 96 53.91 37.96 2.05
C PRO A 96 54.89 37.44 0.99
N TYR A 97 55.74 36.47 1.37
CA TYR A 97 56.41 35.62 0.39
C TYR A 97 55.39 34.64 -0.20
N ALA A 98 54.96 34.91 -1.44
CA ALA A 98 54.01 34.08 -2.15
C ALA A 98 54.64 32.74 -2.56
N TYR A 99 54.53 31.73 -1.70
CA TYR A 99 54.77 30.34 -2.09
C TYR A 99 53.66 29.92 -3.07
N SER A 100 54.04 29.44 -4.26
CA SER A 100 53.09 28.96 -5.27
C SER A 100 52.56 27.57 -4.88
N GLY A 101 51.72 27.54 -3.85
CA GLY A 101 51.04 26.34 -3.40
C GLY A 101 50.05 25.89 -4.47
N GLY A 102 50.37 24.80 -5.17
CA GLY A 102 49.47 24.21 -6.14
C GLY A 102 48.13 23.90 -5.49
N ALA A 103 47.05 24.45 -6.06
CA ALA A 103 45.70 24.28 -5.52
C ALA A 103 45.26 22.81 -5.68
N ILE A 104 45.58 21.99 -4.66
CA ILE A 104 44.98 20.66 -4.49
C ILE A 104 43.50 20.92 -4.29
N ASN A 105 42.77 20.71 -5.38
CA ASN A 105 41.34 20.89 -5.44
C ASN A 105 40.70 19.74 -4.64
N TYR A 106 40.59 19.95 -3.33
CA TYR A 106 39.74 19.17 -2.45
C TYR A 106 38.29 19.41 -2.87
N ARG A 107 37.90 18.82 -4.02
CA ARG A 107 36.53 18.38 -4.25
C ARG A 107 36.20 17.47 -3.08
N SER A 108 35.56 18.05 -2.06
CA SER A 108 34.73 17.27 -1.16
C SER A 108 33.77 16.50 -2.05
N ARG A 109 34.05 15.21 -2.23
CA ARG A 109 33.20 14.33 -3.01
C ARG A 109 32.02 13.97 -2.12
N THR A 110 31.14 14.95 -1.92
CA THR A 110 29.76 14.72 -1.52
C THR A 110 29.25 13.59 -2.40
N ALA A 111 29.03 12.41 -1.80
CA ALA A 111 28.52 11.28 -2.54
C ALA A 111 27.19 11.72 -3.17
N GLU A 112 27.07 11.54 -4.48
CA GLU A 112 25.88 11.93 -5.22
C GLU A 112 24.68 11.19 -4.63
N GLU A 113 23.71 11.95 -4.09
CA GLU A 113 22.66 11.37 -3.26
C GLU A 113 21.68 10.58 -4.14
N LYS A 114 21.77 9.25 -4.05
CA LYS A 114 20.94 8.31 -4.78
C LYS A 114 19.78 7.89 -3.90
N VAL A 115 18.60 8.46 -4.17
CA VAL A 115 17.35 8.10 -3.50
C VAL A 115 16.81 6.79 -4.09
N GLY A 116 16.49 5.85 -3.21
CA GLY A 116 15.68 4.68 -3.52
C GLY A 116 14.31 4.76 -2.82
N VAL A 117 13.28 4.19 -3.44
CA VAL A 117 11.99 3.92 -2.81
C VAL A 117 11.71 2.42 -2.94
N LEU A 118 11.44 1.75 -1.82
CA LEU A 118 11.07 0.33 -1.77
C LEU A 118 9.59 0.20 -1.46
N LEU A 119 8.81 -0.18 -2.48
CA LEU A 119 7.40 -0.53 -2.33
C LEU A 119 7.28 -1.94 -1.75
N LEU A 120 6.57 -2.08 -0.63
CA LEU A 120 6.28 -3.38 0.00
C LEU A 120 4.81 -3.74 -0.24
N ASN A 121 4.55 -4.92 -0.80
CA ASN A 121 3.19 -5.42 -1.03
C ASN A 121 3.13 -6.96 -0.85
N LEU A 122 1.94 -7.55 -0.83
CA LEU A 122 1.74 -8.95 -0.45
C LEU A 122 2.31 -9.93 -1.49
N GLY A 123 2.19 -9.57 -2.77
CA GLY A 123 2.41 -10.44 -3.91
C GLY A 123 1.16 -11.22 -4.28
N GLY A 124 1.21 -11.88 -5.42
CA GLY A 124 0.15 -12.78 -5.88
C GLY A 124 0.68 -13.68 -6.99
N PRO A 125 0.12 -14.89 -7.16
CA PRO A 125 0.58 -15.86 -8.14
C PRO A 125 0.36 -15.31 -9.56
N GLU A 126 1.39 -15.31 -10.40
CA GLU A 126 1.30 -14.78 -11.77
C GLU A 126 0.53 -15.75 -12.69
N THR A 127 0.52 -17.05 -12.38
CA THR A 127 -0.25 -18.08 -13.10
C THR A 127 -0.98 -19.04 -12.15
N LEU A 128 -1.92 -19.82 -12.69
CA LEU A 128 -2.59 -20.91 -11.98
C LEU A 128 -1.62 -21.99 -11.43
N HIS A 129 -0.40 -22.11 -11.95
CA HIS A 129 0.59 -23.06 -11.40
C HIS A 129 1.18 -22.55 -10.07
N ASP A 130 1.35 -21.23 -9.95
CA ASP A 130 2.01 -20.56 -8.83
C ASP A 130 1.17 -20.49 -7.55
N VAL A 131 -0.14 -20.73 -7.66
CA VAL A 131 -1.11 -20.59 -6.55
C VAL A 131 -0.72 -21.44 -5.32
N GLN A 132 -0.28 -22.69 -5.48
CA GLN A 132 0.12 -23.51 -4.32
C GLN A 132 1.45 -23.05 -3.70
N PRO A 133 2.53 -22.81 -4.49
CA PRO A 133 3.75 -22.18 -3.98
C PRO A 133 3.52 -20.83 -3.25
N PHE A 134 2.67 -19.95 -3.80
CA PHE A 134 2.27 -18.69 -3.17
C PHE A 134 1.57 -18.93 -1.82
N LEU A 135 0.56 -19.81 -1.77
CA LEU A 135 -0.14 -20.15 -0.53
C LEU A 135 0.80 -20.81 0.50
N TYR A 136 1.79 -21.59 0.05
CA TYR A 136 2.81 -22.14 0.95
C TYR A 136 3.62 -21.03 1.61
N ASN A 137 4.11 -20.05 0.83
CA ASN A 137 4.86 -18.91 1.36
C ASN A 137 4.04 -18.09 2.36
N LEU A 138 2.76 -17.85 2.06
CA LEU A 138 1.80 -17.16 2.92
C LEU A 138 1.60 -17.86 4.27
N PHE A 139 1.27 -19.16 4.26
CA PHE A 139 1.00 -19.91 5.50
C PHE A 139 2.28 -20.34 6.25
N ALA A 140 3.45 -20.33 5.59
CA ALA A 140 4.74 -20.54 6.24
C ALA A 140 5.20 -19.35 7.08
N ASP A 141 4.55 -18.18 6.96
CA ASP A 141 4.84 -17.02 7.79
C ASP A 141 4.28 -17.18 9.21
N PRO A 142 5.12 -17.18 10.26
CA PRO A 142 4.64 -17.17 11.64
C PRO A 142 3.81 -15.93 11.97
N ASP A 143 3.94 -14.83 11.21
CA ASP A 143 3.19 -13.60 11.46
C ASP A 143 1.73 -13.69 10.94
N ILE A 144 1.45 -14.63 10.03
CA ILE A 144 0.11 -14.98 9.49
C ILE A 144 -0.50 -16.14 10.29
N ILE A 145 0.23 -17.23 10.51
CA ILE A 145 -0.21 -18.34 11.38
C ILE A 145 0.72 -18.43 12.60
N ARG A 146 0.31 -17.77 13.70
CA ARG A 146 1.05 -17.72 14.96
C ARG A 146 0.92 -19.03 15.74
N LEU A 147 1.72 -20.05 15.41
CA LEU A 147 1.83 -21.26 16.23
C LEU A 147 2.51 -20.96 17.58
N PRO A 148 2.09 -21.59 18.69
CA PRO A 148 2.78 -21.47 19.98
C PRO A 148 4.26 -21.88 19.86
N ARG A 149 5.14 -21.21 20.61
CA ARG A 149 6.61 -21.37 20.52
C ARG A 149 7.08 -22.83 20.50
N LEU A 150 6.49 -23.69 21.35
CA LEU A 150 6.78 -25.13 21.43
C LEU A 150 6.50 -25.89 20.12
N PHE A 151 5.50 -25.46 19.33
CA PHE A 151 5.06 -26.11 18.09
C PHE A 151 5.56 -25.42 16.82
N LYS A 152 6.43 -24.39 16.94
CA LYS A 152 6.94 -23.60 15.80
C LYS A 152 7.66 -24.45 14.73
N PHE A 153 8.18 -25.63 15.10
CA PHE A 153 8.75 -26.59 14.14
C PHE A 153 7.72 -27.20 13.16
N LEU A 154 6.42 -27.19 13.52
CA LEU A 154 5.33 -27.65 12.66
C LEU A 154 4.87 -26.61 11.62
N GLN A 155 5.38 -25.37 11.65
CA GLN A 155 4.94 -24.29 10.76
C GLN A 155 5.00 -24.69 9.27
N ARG A 156 6.15 -25.22 8.81
CA ARG A 156 6.34 -25.61 7.40
C ARG A 156 5.52 -26.84 7.00
N PRO A 157 5.46 -27.94 7.77
CA PRO A 157 4.52 -29.03 7.53
C PRO A 157 3.05 -28.58 7.46
N LEU A 158 2.63 -27.69 8.36
CA LEU A 158 1.27 -27.14 8.38
C LEU A 158 0.99 -26.26 7.16
N ALA A 159 1.93 -25.37 6.79
CA ALA A 159 1.82 -24.55 5.59
C ALA A 159 1.74 -25.39 4.31
N GLN A 160 2.50 -26.49 4.22
CA GLN A 160 2.43 -27.43 3.09
C GLN A 160 1.07 -28.13 3.02
N LEU A 161 0.51 -28.56 4.15
CA LEU A 161 -0.81 -29.17 4.22
C LEU A 161 -1.93 -28.17 3.83
N ILE A 162 -1.95 -26.98 4.44
CA ILE A 162 -2.98 -25.96 4.18
C ILE A 162 -2.90 -25.47 2.73
N SER A 163 -1.71 -25.23 2.19
CA SER A 163 -1.57 -24.77 0.80
C SER A 163 -2.00 -25.84 -0.22
N ILE A 164 -1.70 -27.12 0.00
CA ILE A 164 -2.24 -28.20 -0.85
C ILE A 164 -3.78 -28.23 -0.78
N LEU A 165 -4.36 -28.15 0.42
CA LEU A 165 -5.82 -28.23 0.61
C LEU A 165 -6.57 -27.02 0.07
N ARG A 166 -6.01 -25.80 0.13
CA ARG A 166 -6.65 -24.57 -0.35
C ARG A 166 -6.39 -24.26 -1.83
N ALA A 167 -5.32 -24.81 -2.42
CA ALA A 167 -4.96 -24.52 -3.81
C ALA A 167 -6.06 -24.80 -4.85
N PRO A 168 -6.96 -25.80 -4.74
CA PRO A 168 -8.05 -25.99 -5.70
C PRO A 168 -9.00 -24.78 -5.79
N LYS A 169 -9.70 -24.40 -4.71
CA LYS A 169 -10.60 -23.22 -4.74
C LYS A 169 -9.84 -21.96 -5.12
N SER A 170 -8.63 -21.75 -4.58
CA SER A 170 -7.85 -20.55 -4.96
C SER A 170 -7.45 -20.53 -6.44
N LYS A 171 -7.23 -21.68 -7.10
CA LYS A 171 -7.02 -21.73 -8.56
C LYS A 171 -8.30 -21.43 -9.33
N GLU A 172 -9.46 -21.81 -8.83
CA GLU A 172 -10.76 -21.50 -9.45
C GLU A 172 -11.03 -19.99 -9.42
N GLY A 173 -10.85 -19.33 -8.26
CA GLY A 173 -10.93 -17.87 -8.14
C GLY A 173 -9.89 -17.13 -9.00
N TYR A 174 -8.63 -17.58 -8.99
CA TYR A 174 -7.61 -17.01 -9.89
C TYR A 174 -7.90 -17.26 -11.38
N ALA A 175 -8.61 -18.34 -11.74
CA ALA A 175 -9.00 -18.61 -13.13
C ALA A 175 -10.14 -17.68 -13.56
N ALA A 176 -11.12 -17.42 -12.69
CA ALA A 176 -12.23 -16.51 -12.96
C ALA A 176 -11.77 -15.09 -13.31
N ILE A 177 -10.71 -14.60 -12.64
CA ILE A 177 -10.16 -13.24 -12.84
C ILE A 177 -9.10 -13.16 -13.97
N GLY A 178 -8.91 -14.22 -14.76
CA GLY A 178 -8.04 -14.22 -15.94
C GLY A 178 -6.79 -15.12 -15.87
N GLY A 179 -6.64 -15.95 -14.83
CA GLY A 179 -5.59 -16.98 -14.72
C GLY A 179 -4.44 -16.66 -13.77
N GLY A 180 -4.47 -15.51 -13.09
CA GLY A 180 -3.41 -15.05 -12.18
C GLY A 180 -3.76 -13.72 -11.51
N SER A 181 -2.90 -13.25 -10.60
CA SER A 181 -3.11 -12.01 -9.84
C SER A 181 -2.60 -10.78 -10.60
N PRO A 182 -3.44 -9.79 -10.91
CA PRO A 182 -2.97 -8.54 -11.55
C PRO A 182 -2.16 -7.65 -10.60
N LEU A 183 -2.20 -7.90 -9.29
CA LEU A 183 -1.54 -7.11 -8.23
C LEU A 183 -0.09 -6.76 -8.56
N ARG A 184 0.69 -7.73 -9.05
CA ARG A 184 2.12 -7.54 -9.36
C ARG A 184 2.33 -6.60 -10.54
N LYS A 185 1.59 -6.77 -11.63
CA LYS A 185 1.62 -5.87 -12.79
C LYS A 185 1.22 -4.45 -12.40
N ILE A 186 0.16 -4.30 -11.62
CA ILE A 186 -0.31 -2.99 -11.13
C ILE A 186 0.74 -2.36 -10.20
N THR A 187 1.41 -3.13 -9.35
CA THR A 187 2.47 -2.63 -8.46
C THR A 187 3.71 -2.15 -9.25
N ASP A 188 4.08 -2.85 -10.32
CA ASP A 188 5.15 -2.40 -11.22
C ASP A 188 4.75 -1.14 -12.02
N GLU A 189 3.49 -1.01 -12.44
CA GLU A 189 2.95 0.22 -13.05
C GLU A 189 2.93 1.39 -12.05
N GLN A 190 2.51 1.15 -10.80
CA GLN A 190 2.57 2.12 -9.71
C GLN A 190 4.02 2.56 -9.43
N ALA A 191 4.99 1.65 -9.47
CA ALA A 191 6.41 1.97 -9.30
C ALA A 191 6.95 2.90 -10.40
N ILE A 192 6.55 2.67 -11.65
CA ILE A 192 6.90 3.53 -12.79
C ILE A 192 6.24 4.90 -12.65
N ALA A 193 4.94 4.95 -12.34
CA ALA A 193 4.19 6.19 -12.19
C ALA A 193 4.72 7.05 -11.01
N LEU A 194 5.04 6.42 -9.88
CA LEU A 194 5.67 7.05 -8.72
C LEU A 194 7.05 7.62 -9.06
N LYS A 195 7.88 6.88 -9.81
CA LYS A 195 9.18 7.39 -10.29
C LYS A 195 9.00 8.66 -11.13
N MET A 196 8.07 8.65 -12.08
CA MET A 196 7.81 9.82 -12.93
C MET A 196 7.28 11.02 -12.14
N ALA A 197 6.41 10.80 -11.15
CA ALA A 197 5.93 11.86 -10.25
C ALA A 197 7.06 12.47 -9.39
N LEU A 198 7.96 11.64 -8.87
CA LEU A 198 9.15 12.06 -8.12
C LEU A 198 10.15 12.84 -9.00
N GLU A 199 10.37 12.42 -10.24
CA GLU A 199 11.18 13.17 -11.22
C GLU A 199 10.57 14.55 -11.54
N VAL A 200 9.24 14.64 -11.74
CA VAL A 200 8.53 15.92 -11.94
C VAL A 200 8.64 16.83 -10.70
N LYS A 201 8.56 16.26 -9.50
CA LYS A 201 8.77 16.96 -8.22
C LYS A 201 10.26 17.26 -7.91
N LYS A 202 11.17 16.98 -8.86
CA LYS A 202 12.64 17.23 -8.80
C LYS A 202 13.40 16.41 -7.75
N VAL A 203 12.87 15.26 -7.36
CA VAL A 203 13.51 14.32 -6.42
C VAL A 203 13.70 12.98 -7.16
N PRO A 204 14.64 12.89 -8.13
CA PRO A 204 14.81 11.69 -8.95
C PRO A 204 15.21 10.50 -8.08
N ALA A 205 14.43 9.41 -8.18
CA ALA A 205 14.61 8.21 -7.37
C ALA A 205 14.53 6.94 -8.23
N ASN A 206 15.17 5.87 -7.77
CA ASN A 206 14.89 4.53 -8.26
C ASN A 206 13.80 3.89 -7.39
N VAL A 207 12.73 3.41 -8.02
CA VAL A 207 11.66 2.70 -7.32
C VAL A 207 11.85 1.19 -7.52
N TYR A 208 11.74 0.45 -6.42
CA TYR A 208 11.88 -1.00 -6.32
C TYR A 208 10.58 -1.59 -5.77
N VAL A 209 10.23 -2.79 -6.22
CA VAL A 209 9.09 -3.55 -5.72
C VAL A 209 9.62 -4.77 -4.96
N ALA A 210 9.13 -4.99 -3.75
CA ALA A 210 9.28 -6.25 -3.02
C ALA A 210 7.91 -6.81 -2.63
N MET A 211 7.73 -8.07 -2.95
CA MET A 211 6.55 -8.86 -2.65
C MET A 211 6.85 -9.80 -1.48
N ARG A 212 5.91 -9.90 -0.54
CA ARG A 212 6.11 -10.62 0.71
C ARG A 212 6.05 -12.14 0.55
N TYR A 213 5.17 -12.65 -0.33
CA TYR A 213 4.94 -14.10 -0.55
C TYR A 213 5.07 -14.55 -2.01
N TRP A 214 5.36 -13.63 -2.94
CA TRP A 214 5.67 -13.95 -4.34
C TRP A 214 6.89 -13.15 -4.84
N HIS A 215 7.24 -13.29 -6.12
CA HIS A 215 8.32 -12.54 -6.75
C HIS A 215 7.91 -11.09 -7.09
N PRO A 216 8.84 -10.11 -6.99
CA PRO A 216 10.23 -10.25 -6.59
C PRO A 216 10.30 -10.25 -5.05
N PHE A 217 10.98 -11.22 -4.45
CA PHE A 217 11.09 -11.25 -2.99
C PHE A 217 11.91 -10.07 -2.46
N THR A 218 11.79 -9.79 -1.16
CA THR A 218 12.52 -8.70 -0.49
C THR A 218 14.03 -8.82 -0.71
N GLU A 219 14.54 -10.06 -0.73
CA GLU A 219 15.90 -10.46 -1.09
C GLU A 219 16.35 -9.93 -2.47
N GLU A 220 15.50 -10.01 -3.49
CA GLU A 220 15.79 -9.56 -4.85
C GLU A 220 15.82 -8.02 -4.94
N ALA A 221 14.85 -7.37 -4.29
CA ALA A 221 14.75 -5.91 -4.27
C ALA A 221 15.93 -5.28 -3.51
N VAL A 222 16.29 -5.82 -2.34
CA VAL A 222 17.45 -5.38 -1.55
C VAL A 222 18.77 -5.64 -2.30
N HIS A 223 18.90 -6.75 -3.02
CA HIS A 223 20.06 -6.97 -3.88
C HIS A 223 20.21 -5.88 -4.94
N ARG A 224 19.10 -5.46 -5.60
CA ARG A 224 19.12 -4.35 -6.56
C ARG A 224 19.46 -3.01 -5.91
N ILE A 225 18.87 -2.68 -4.75
CA ILE A 225 19.16 -1.46 -3.97
C ILE A 225 20.67 -1.34 -3.66
N LYS A 226 21.33 -2.45 -3.32
CA LYS A 226 22.79 -2.50 -3.13
C LYS A 226 23.55 -2.30 -4.44
N THR A 227 23.19 -3.02 -5.50
CA THR A 227 23.87 -3.00 -6.80
C THR A 227 23.80 -1.63 -7.48
N ASP A 228 22.67 -0.92 -7.36
CA ASP A 228 22.52 0.44 -7.89
C ASP A 228 23.25 1.50 -7.04
N GLY A 229 23.71 1.14 -5.84
CA GLY A 229 24.45 2.01 -4.92
C GLY A 229 23.60 3.10 -4.29
N ILE A 230 22.38 2.77 -3.86
CA ILE A 230 21.46 3.69 -3.18
C ILE A 230 22.08 4.20 -1.87
N THR A 231 21.96 5.51 -1.61
CA THR A 231 22.55 6.18 -0.44
C THR A 231 21.52 6.72 0.55
N ARG A 232 20.23 6.72 0.19
CA ARG A 232 19.08 6.98 1.09
C ARG A 232 17.87 6.20 0.57
N LEU A 233 17.13 5.56 1.46
CA LEU A 233 15.97 4.72 1.13
C LEU A 233 14.70 5.24 1.81
N VAL A 234 13.57 5.22 1.11
CA VAL A 234 12.24 5.27 1.73
C VAL A 234 11.56 3.92 1.54
N VAL A 235 11.01 3.37 2.61
CA VAL A 235 10.22 2.14 2.60
C VAL A 235 8.74 2.52 2.70
N LEU A 236 7.98 2.18 1.66
CA LEU A 236 6.58 2.54 1.50
C LEU A 236 5.74 1.28 1.28
N PRO A 237 5.12 0.72 2.32
CA PRO A 237 4.14 -0.34 2.19
C PRO A 237 2.90 0.17 1.45
N LEU A 238 2.38 -0.61 0.50
CA LEU A 238 1.15 -0.28 -0.25
C LEU A 238 -0.14 -0.69 0.49
N TYR A 239 -0.08 -0.61 1.83
CA TYR A 239 -1.24 -0.75 2.73
C TYR A 239 -1.43 0.60 3.42
N PRO A 240 -2.58 1.29 3.27
CA PRO A 240 -2.80 2.58 3.92
C PRO A 240 -2.79 2.46 5.45
N GLN A 241 -3.41 1.40 5.97
CA GLN A 241 -3.46 1.06 7.38
C GLN A 241 -2.34 0.05 7.72
N PHE A 242 -1.67 0.25 8.85
CA PHE A 242 -0.71 -0.73 9.37
C PHE A 242 -1.45 -1.97 9.86
N SER A 243 -0.89 -3.15 9.57
CA SER A 243 -1.13 -4.36 10.37
C SER A 243 0.17 -5.10 10.64
N ILE A 244 0.22 -5.80 11.77
CA ILE A 244 1.34 -6.67 12.15
C ILE A 244 1.54 -7.77 11.08
N SER A 245 0.47 -8.28 10.45
CA SER A 245 0.57 -9.32 9.40
C SER A 245 1.04 -8.81 8.04
N THR A 246 0.84 -7.53 7.71
CA THR A 246 1.14 -6.97 6.38
C THR A 246 2.43 -6.14 6.40
N THR A 247 2.33 -4.88 6.83
CA THR A 247 3.44 -3.94 6.99
C THR A 247 4.44 -4.46 8.02
N GLY A 248 3.96 -4.93 9.18
CA GLY A 248 4.83 -5.44 10.25
C GLY A 248 5.68 -6.65 9.82
N SER A 249 5.10 -7.63 9.13
CA SER A 249 5.83 -8.80 8.62
C SER A 249 6.89 -8.40 7.61
N SER A 250 6.53 -7.52 6.68
CA SER A 250 7.43 -7.04 5.62
C SER A 250 8.61 -6.23 6.20
N ILE A 251 8.35 -5.36 7.18
CA ILE A 251 9.40 -4.62 7.91
C ILE A 251 10.28 -5.58 8.74
N ARG A 252 9.72 -6.61 9.40
CA ARG A 252 10.53 -7.58 10.17
C ARG A 252 11.47 -8.41 9.29
N VAL A 253 11.08 -8.73 8.06
CA VAL A 253 11.99 -9.34 7.06
C VAL A 253 13.10 -8.37 6.70
N LEU A 254 12.75 -7.13 6.32
CA LEU A 254 13.72 -6.11 5.92
C LEU A 254 14.73 -5.80 7.05
N GLN A 255 14.26 -5.60 8.28
CA GLN A 255 15.11 -5.41 9.46
C GLN A 255 16.07 -6.58 9.68
N ARG A 256 15.62 -7.83 9.51
CA ARG A 256 16.49 -9.02 9.67
C ARG A 256 17.59 -9.06 8.62
N MET A 257 17.28 -8.67 7.38
CA MET A 257 18.28 -8.58 6.31
C MET A 257 19.28 -7.45 6.57
N PHE A 258 18.80 -6.27 6.96
CA PHE A 258 19.65 -5.12 7.28
C PHE A 258 20.59 -5.42 8.46
N ARG A 259 20.11 -6.05 9.54
CA ARG A 259 20.94 -6.47 10.69
C ARG A 259 22.08 -7.42 10.31
N ASN A 260 21.94 -8.18 9.22
CA ASN A 260 22.91 -9.19 8.78
C ASN A 260 23.89 -8.67 7.71
N ASP A 261 23.80 -7.40 7.30
CA ASP A 261 24.56 -6.86 6.17
C ASP A 261 25.22 -5.51 6.50
N ALA A 262 26.55 -5.50 6.58
CA ALA A 262 27.32 -4.32 7.00
C ALA A 262 27.18 -3.09 6.08
N HIS A 263 26.74 -3.26 4.83
CA HIS A 263 26.44 -2.13 3.94
C HIS A 263 25.03 -1.57 4.23
N LEU A 264 24.06 -2.44 4.50
CA LEU A 264 22.69 -2.01 4.79
C LEU A 264 22.55 -1.39 6.19
N LEU A 265 23.35 -1.84 7.18
CA LEU A 265 23.43 -1.22 8.51
C LEU A 265 23.74 0.28 8.49
N SER A 266 24.49 0.77 7.49
CA SER A 266 24.85 2.18 7.37
C SER A 266 23.92 3.01 6.48
N LEU A 267 22.98 2.37 5.77
CA LEU A 267 22.06 3.03 4.85
C LEU A 267 20.98 3.80 5.63
N PRO A 268 20.83 5.12 5.43
CA PRO A 268 19.70 5.88 5.97
C PRO A 268 18.39 5.43 5.34
N VAL A 269 17.44 5.01 6.16
CA VAL A 269 16.11 4.55 5.77
C VAL A 269 15.04 5.35 6.53
N ALA A 270 14.05 5.87 5.80
CA ALA A 270 12.77 6.27 6.37
C ALA A 270 11.74 5.16 6.11
N VAL A 271 10.83 4.93 7.06
CA VAL A 271 9.76 3.93 6.92
C VAL A 271 8.42 4.62 7.13
N ILE A 272 7.53 4.51 6.15
CA ILE A 272 6.17 5.06 6.22
C ILE A 272 5.26 3.93 6.72
N GLU A 273 5.11 3.78 8.03
CA GLU A 273 4.44 2.61 8.62
C GLU A 273 2.92 2.56 8.35
N SER A 274 2.28 3.72 8.22
CA SER A 274 0.88 3.88 7.78
C SER A 274 0.67 5.28 7.19
N TRP A 275 -0.35 5.44 6.35
CA TRP A 275 -0.63 6.68 5.60
C TRP A 275 -2.11 6.87 5.22
N TYR A 276 -3.03 6.08 5.77
CA TYR A 276 -4.49 6.19 5.59
C TYR A 276 -5.09 7.58 5.87
N GLN A 277 -4.44 8.41 6.69
CA GLN A 277 -4.90 9.76 7.02
C GLN A 277 -4.61 10.81 5.92
N ARG A 278 -3.85 10.47 4.88
CA ARG A 278 -3.36 11.48 3.92
C ARG A 278 -4.48 12.10 3.08
N ASP A 279 -4.50 13.43 3.05
CA ASP A 279 -5.38 14.27 2.23
C ASP A 279 -5.53 13.77 0.78
N GLY A 280 -4.44 13.41 0.11
CA GLY A 280 -4.47 13.00 -1.30
C GLY A 280 -5.10 11.62 -1.50
N TYR A 281 -4.75 10.63 -0.67
CA TYR A 281 -5.42 9.33 -0.62
C TYR A 281 -6.91 9.45 -0.28
N VAL A 282 -7.27 10.19 0.78
CA VAL A 282 -8.67 10.39 1.22
C VAL A 282 -9.49 11.04 0.10
N ARG A 283 -8.97 12.09 -0.55
CA ARG A 283 -9.62 12.71 -1.71
C ARG A 283 -9.74 11.76 -2.90
N SER A 284 -8.71 10.99 -3.20
CA SER A 284 -8.75 10.03 -4.32
C SER A 284 -9.79 8.92 -4.11
N MET A 285 -9.98 8.46 -2.87
CA MET A 285 -11.05 7.53 -2.53
C MET A 285 -12.44 8.19 -2.67
N ALA A 286 -12.60 9.43 -2.20
CA ALA A 286 -13.84 10.18 -2.37
C ALA A 286 -14.18 10.43 -3.85
N ASP A 287 -13.20 10.81 -4.68
CA ASP A 287 -13.34 11.01 -6.13
C ASP A 287 -13.88 9.74 -6.82
N LEU A 288 -13.38 8.56 -6.46
CA LEU A 288 -13.84 7.29 -7.02
C LEU A 288 -15.21 6.87 -6.48
N ILE A 289 -15.52 7.13 -5.20
CA ILE A 289 -16.85 6.87 -4.62
C ILE A 289 -17.91 7.72 -5.31
N GLU A 290 -17.70 9.03 -5.46
CA GLU A 290 -18.67 9.92 -6.10
C GLU A 290 -18.85 9.61 -7.60
N LYS A 291 -17.78 9.22 -8.28
CA LYS A 291 -17.83 8.74 -9.67
C LYS A 291 -18.70 7.50 -9.84
N GLU A 292 -18.62 6.53 -8.92
CA GLU A 292 -19.43 5.30 -9.02
C GLU A 292 -20.84 5.47 -8.45
N LEU A 293 -21.07 6.36 -7.48
CA LEU A 293 -22.43 6.76 -7.06
C LEU A 293 -23.22 7.35 -8.22
N ALA A 294 -22.58 8.15 -9.09
CA ALA A 294 -23.20 8.74 -10.27
C ALA A 294 -23.65 7.72 -11.35
N ASN A 295 -23.30 6.43 -11.21
CA ASN A 295 -23.78 5.35 -12.08
C ASN A 295 -25.11 4.72 -11.60
N PHE A 296 -25.62 5.10 -10.43
CA PHE A 296 -26.94 4.67 -9.93
C PHE A 296 -28.06 5.63 -10.38
N SER A 297 -29.30 5.15 -10.46
CA SER A 297 -30.47 5.97 -10.81
C SER A 297 -30.87 6.96 -9.72
N GLU A 298 -30.66 6.58 -8.46
CA GLU A 298 -30.99 7.34 -7.25
C GLU A 298 -29.76 7.35 -6.32
N PRO A 299 -28.69 8.11 -6.67
CA PRO A 299 -27.39 8.06 -5.99
C PRO A 299 -27.46 8.32 -4.49
N GLU A 300 -28.38 9.16 -4.04
CA GLU A 300 -28.60 9.53 -2.64
C GLU A 300 -29.16 8.40 -1.75
N GLU A 301 -29.82 7.39 -2.33
CA GLU A 301 -30.35 6.24 -1.57
C GLU A 301 -29.34 5.09 -1.43
N VAL A 302 -28.19 5.16 -2.11
CA VAL A 302 -27.18 4.09 -2.13
C VAL A 302 -26.51 3.93 -0.76
N MET A 303 -26.47 2.71 -0.24
CA MET A 303 -25.65 2.35 0.92
C MET A 303 -24.17 2.22 0.51
N ILE A 304 -23.29 3.01 1.11
CA ILE A 304 -21.83 2.85 0.92
C ILE A 304 -21.35 1.72 1.84
N PHE A 305 -20.83 0.65 1.26
CA PHE A 305 -20.42 -0.55 1.97
C PHE A 305 -18.90 -0.70 1.93
N PHE A 306 -18.22 -0.31 3.01
CA PHE A 306 -16.78 -0.50 3.12
C PHE A 306 -16.48 -1.96 3.45
N SER A 307 -15.79 -2.66 2.54
CA SER A 307 -15.30 -4.02 2.77
C SER A 307 -13.79 -3.96 3.03
N ALA A 308 -13.40 -4.40 4.22
CA ALA A 308 -12.01 -4.41 4.68
C ALA A 308 -11.54 -5.86 4.92
N HIS A 309 -10.28 -6.19 4.63
CA HIS A 309 -9.76 -7.52 4.94
C HIS A 309 -9.88 -7.79 6.44
N GLY A 310 -10.43 -8.94 6.84
CA GLY A 310 -10.54 -9.30 8.25
C GLY A 310 -9.16 -9.57 8.87
N VAL A 311 -9.07 -9.50 10.20
CA VAL A 311 -7.92 -10.01 10.95
C VAL A 311 -8.40 -10.87 12.12
N PRO A 312 -7.61 -11.85 12.60
CA PRO A 312 -7.89 -12.55 13.85
C PRO A 312 -8.00 -11.55 15.02
N VAL A 313 -9.00 -11.72 15.89
CA VAL A 313 -9.25 -10.79 17.02
C VAL A 313 -8.05 -10.69 17.96
N SER A 314 -7.28 -11.78 18.12
CA SER A 314 -6.05 -11.78 18.92
C SER A 314 -4.94 -10.88 18.36
N TYR A 315 -4.99 -10.43 17.11
CA TYR A 315 -4.04 -9.41 16.65
C TYR A 315 -4.34 -8.07 17.33
N ILE A 316 -5.61 -7.69 17.40
CA ILE A 316 -6.07 -6.48 18.11
C ILE A 316 -5.87 -6.66 19.64
N GLU A 317 -6.46 -7.72 20.21
CA GLU A 317 -6.58 -7.88 21.68
C GLU A 317 -5.32 -8.40 22.38
N ASP A 318 -4.58 -9.37 21.81
CA ASP A 318 -3.36 -9.92 22.45
C ASP A 318 -2.08 -9.19 22.00
N ALA A 319 -2.06 -8.61 20.80
CA ALA A 319 -0.83 -8.08 20.19
C ALA A 319 -0.86 -6.57 19.90
N GLY A 320 -1.96 -5.86 20.19
CA GLY A 320 -2.06 -4.41 20.02
C GLY A 320 -1.95 -3.94 18.57
N ASP A 321 -2.42 -4.73 17.61
CA ASP A 321 -2.43 -4.37 16.18
C ASP A 321 -3.42 -3.21 15.95
N PRO A 322 -2.96 -2.02 15.51
CA PRO A 322 -3.79 -0.83 15.36
C PRO A 322 -4.73 -0.87 14.15
N TYR A 323 -4.66 -1.91 13.31
CA TYR A 323 -5.37 -2.01 12.03
C TYR A 323 -6.86 -1.64 12.10
N LYS A 324 -7.59 -2.14 13.12
CA LYS A 324 -9.02 -1.85 13.32
C LYS A 324 -9.27 -0.33 13.45
N ASP A 325 -8.56 0.32 14.36
CA ASP A 325 -8.81 1.72 14.70
C ASP A 325 -8.35 2.65 13.58
N GLN A 326 -7.25 2.30 12.88
CA GLN A 326 -6.83 2.97 11.64
C GLN A 326 -7.84 2.79 10.50
N MET A 327 -8.49 1.62 10.38
CA MET A 327 -9.53 1.37 9.38
C MET A 327 -10.78 2.22 9.65
N GLU A 328 -11.23 2.27 10.90
CA GLU A 328 -12.40 3.06 11.31
C GLU A 328 -12.15 4.57 11.17
N GLU A 329 -10.96 5.06 11.51
CA GLU A 329 -10.59 6.47 11.26
C GLU A 329 -10.43 6.78 9.76
N CYS A 330 -9.82 5.88 8.97
CA CYS A 330 -9.73 6.00 7.51
C CYS A 330 -11.11 6.22 6.86
N ILE A 331 -12.08 5.40 7.25
CA ILE A 331 -13.46 5.48 6.73
C ILE A 331 -14.16 6.76 7.21
N LEU A 332 -13.94 7.15 8.47
CA LEU A 332 -14.45 8.41 9.02
C LEU A 332 -13.89 9.64 8.26
N LEU A 333 -12.62 9.63 7.86
CA LEU A 333 -12.02 10.71 7.05
C LEU A 333 -12.58 10.75 5.62
N ILE A 334 -12.72 9.59 4.96
CA ILE A 334 -13.35 9.49 3.63
C ILE A 334 -14.80 9.98 3.67
N MET A 335 -15.57 9.58 4.68
CA MET A 335 -16.96 10.03 4.85
C MET A 335 -17.07 11.51 5.25
N GLN A 336 -16.05 12.10 5.89
CA GLN A 336 -16.00 13.55 6.14
C GLN A 336 -15.72 14.35 4.86
N GLU A 337 -14.79 13.91 4.02
CA GLU A 337 -14.51 14.53 2.70
C GLU A 337 -15.75 14.47 1.79
N LEU A 338 -16.39 13.29 1.67
CA LEU A 338 -17.66 13.13 0.94
C LEU A 338 -18.76 14.07 1.46
N LYS A 339 -18.92 14.16 2.79
CA LYS A 339 -19.89 15.05 3.42
C LYS A 339 -19.59 16.54 3.21
N ALA A 340 -18.32 16.92 3.11
CA ALA A 340 -17.91 18.29 2.78
C ALA A 340 -18.23 18.68 1.34
N ARG A 341 -18.18 17.72 0.41
CA ARG A 341 -18.58 17.89 -1.01
C ARG A 341 -20.10 17.91 -1.21
N GLY A 342 -20.85 17.27 -0.31
CA GLY A 342 -22.31 17.27 -0.28
C GLY A 342 -22.95 15.88 -0.28
N THR A 343 -22.14 14.84 -0.51
CA THR A 343 -22.50 13.42 -0.51
C THR A 343 -22.83 12.96 0.91
N LYS A 344 -24.08 12.52 1.15
CA LYS A 344 -24.66 12.32 2.50
C LYS A 344 -25.15 10.89 2.77
N ASN A 345 -24.77 9.96 1.90
CA ASN A 345 -25.16 8.55 1.95
C ASN A 345 -24.88 7.92 3.33
N ASN A 346 -25.77 7.00 3.71
CA ASN A 346 -25.48 6.09 4.82
C ASN A 346 -24.32 5.17 4.43
N HIS A 347 -23.53 4.77 5.43
CA HIS A 347 -22.44 3.83 5.23
C HIS A 347 -22.38 2.78 6.33
N THR A 348 -21.71 1.67 6.05
CA THR A 348 -21.31 0.67 7.04
C THR A 348 -19.96 0.06 6.69
N LEU A 349 -19.33 -0.59 7.66
CA LEU A 349 -18.07 -1.33 7.54
C LEU A 349 -18.32 -2.80 7.87
N ALA A 350 -17.78 -3.70 7.06
CA ALA A 350 -17.69 -5.11 7.36
C ALA A 350 -16.35 -5.71 6.92
N TYR A 351 -16.02 -6.87 7.50
CA TYR A 351 -14.75 -7.54 7.34
C TYR A 351 -14.88 -8.85 6.54
N GLN A 352 -14.09 -8.97 5.47
CA GLN A 352 -14.11 -10.08 4.51
C GLN A 352 -13.05 -11.15 4.78
N SER A 353 -13.03 -12.20 3.95
CA SER A 353 -11.95 -13.19 3.83
C SER A 353 -11.61 -13.99 5.11
N ARG A 354 -12.56 -14.15 6.04
CA ARG A 354 -12.40 -14.93 7.30
C ARG A 354 -12.05 -16.41 7.03
N VAL A 355 -11.01 -16.95 7.70
CA VAL A 355 -10.56 -18.34 7.48
C VAL A 355 -10.24 -19.14 8.76
N GLY A 356 -10.63 -20.41 8.77
CA GLY A 356 -10.36 -21.35 9.88
C GLY A 356 -11.24 -21.13 11.12
N PRO A 357 -10.95 -21.84 12.23
CA PRO A 357 -11.81 -21.88 13.41
C PRO A 357 -11.54 -20.78 14.46
N VAL A 358 -10.62 -19.84 14.18
CA VAL A 358 -10.31 -18.73 15.10
C VAL A 358 -11.36 -17.62 14.99
N GLN A 359 -11.49 -16.77 16.01
CA GLN A 359 -12.38 -15.61 15.94
C GLN A 359 -11.74 -14.49 15.09
N TRP A 360 -12.49 -13.99 14.11
CA TRP A 360 -12.10 -12.88 13.24
C TRP A 360 -12.81 -11.58 13.65
N LEU A 361 -12.26 -10.45 13.25
CA LEU A 361 -12.81 -9.12 13.48
C LEU A 361 -14.20 -9.00 12.84
N LYS A 362 -15.11 -8.28 13.51
CA LYS A 362 -16.54 -8.18 13.21
C LYS A 362 -16.96 -6.74 12.91
N PRO A 363 -18.07 -6.52 12.18
CA PRO A 363 -19.00 -7.53 11.64
C PRO A 363 -18.48 -8.16 10.35
N TYR A 364 -19.02 -9.31 9.95
CA TYR A 364 -18.53 -10.06 8.79
C TYR A 364 -19.29 -9.70 7.51
N THR A 365 -18.60 -9.58 6.38
CA THR A 365 -19.18 -9.10 5.10
C THR A 365 -20.36 -9.96 4.63
N ASP A 366 -20.27 -11.28 4.75
CA ASP A 366 -21.35 -12.20 4.39
C ASP A 366 -22.60 -12.04 5.26
N GLU A 367 -22.43 -11.97 6.59
CA GLU A 367 -23.52 -11.76 7.54
C GLU A 367 -24.19 -10.38 7.39
N VAL A 368 -23.42 -9.32 7.10
CA VAL A 368 -23.96 -7.95 6.94
C VAL A 368 -24.71 -7.76 5.62
N LEU A 369 -24.27 -8.36 4.51
CA LEU A 369 -24.98 -8.25 3.23
C LEU A 369 -26.38 -8.87 3.30
N VAL A 370 -26.51 -10.00 4.00
CA VAL A 370 -27.80 -10.63 4.30
C VAL A 370 -28.67 -9.72 5.18
N GLU A 371 -28.09 -9.12 6.24
CA GLU A 371 -28.81 -8.22 7.13
C GLU A 371 -29.30 -6.93 6.42
N LEU A 372 -28.49 -6.34 5.54
CA LEU A 372 -28.86 -5.15 4.75
C LEU A 372 -29.99 -5.45 3.77
N GLY A 373 -29.93 -6.59 3.07
CA GLY A 373 -31.01 -7.04 2.19
C GLY A 373 -32.32 -7.29 2.93
N GLN A 374 -32.26 -7.96 4.09
CA GLN A 374 -33.43 -8.16 4.97
C GLN A 374 -34.01 -6.85 5.54
N LYS A 375 -33.18 -5.83 5.76
CA LYS A 375 -33.62 -4.46 6.12
C LYS A 375 -34.20 -3.68 4.93
N GLY A 376 -34.18 -4.23 3.71
CA GLY A 376 -34.77 -3.62 2.52
C GLY A 376 -33.83 -2.68 1.76
N VAL A 377 -32.52 -2.70 2.01
CA VAL A 377 -31.55 -1.92 1.22
C VAL A 377 -31.56 -2.38 -0.23
N ARG A 378 -31.91 -1.49 -1.16
CA ARG A 378 -32.02 -1.81 -2.60
C ARG A 378 -30.79 -1.49 -3.42
N SER A 379 -30.00 -0.49 -3.02
CA SER A 379 -28.84 -0.03 -3.76
C SER A 379 -27.61 -0.02 -2.86
N LEU A 380 -26.52 -0.66 -3.29
CA LEU A 380 -25.29 -0.80 -2.50
C LEU A 380 -24.06 -0.60 -3.38
N LEU A 381 -23.14 0.25 -2.93
CA LEU A 381 -21.83 0.50 -3.54
C LEU A 381 -20.72 -0.05 -2.65
N ALA A 382 -20.08 -1.14 -3.06
CA ALA A 382 -18.99 -1.78 -2.33
C ALA A 382 -17.66 -1.01 -2.52
N VAL A 383 -16.95 -0.74 -1.43
CA VAL A 383 -15.68 0.00 -1.41
C VAL A 383 -14.57 -0.88 -0.83
N PRO A 384 -13.62 -1.37 -1.65
CA PRO A 384 -12.46 -2.11 -1.15
C PRO A 384 -11.45 -1.13 -0.54
N VAL A 385 -11.42 -1.02 0.79
CA VAL A 385 -10.70 0.06 1.51
C VAL A 385 -9.33 -0.35 2.07
N SER A 386 -9.05 -1.66 2.21
CA SER A 386 -7.76 -2.18 2.70
C SER A 386 -6.64 -2.22 1.66
N PHE A 387 -6.95 -2.02 0.37
CA PHE A 387 -6.00 -2.24 -0.72
C PHE A 387 -6.10 -1.17 -1.81
N VAL A 388 -4.97 -0.82 -2.40
CA VAL A 388 -4.87 0.22 -3.44
C VAL A 388 -4.69 -0.33 -4.86
N SER A 389 -4.78 -1.64 -5.04
CA SER A 389 -4.58 -2.31 -6.34
C SER A 389 -5.56 -3.47 -6.50
N GLU A 390 -6.08 -3.69 -7.72
CA GLU A 390 -6.96 -4.83 -8.00
C GLU A 390 -6.23 -6.18 -7.78
N HIS A 391 -6.95 -7.15 -7.22
CA HIS A 391 -6.45 -8.49 -6.90
C HIS A 391 -7.65 -9.44 -6.66
N ILE A 392 -7.41 -10.67 -6.17
CA ILE A 392 -8.48 -11.68 -6.02
C ILE A 392 -9.64 -11.22 -5.13
N GLU A 393 -9.39 -10.51 -4.03
CA GLU A 393 -10.47 -10.11 -3.13
C GLU A 393 -11.38 -9.02 -3.73
N THR A 394 -10.88 -8.21 -4.68
CA THR A 394 -11.72 -7.21 -5.38
C THR A 394 -12.43 -7.80 -6.59
N LEU A 395 -11.73 -8.61 -7.38
CA LEU A 395 -12.19 -9.14 -8.66
C LEU A 395 -12.98 -10.46 -8.55
N GLU A 396 -12.84 -11.22 -7.45
CA GLU A 396 -13.59 -12.45 -7.20
C GLU A 396 -14.45 -12.34 -5.93
N GLU A 397 -13.86 -12.11 -4.74
CA GLU A 397 -14.65 -12.08 -3.50
C GLU A 397 -15.73 -10.98 -3.54
N ILE A 398 -15.40 -9.73 -3.90
CA ILE A 398 -16.38 -8.65 -4.02
C ILE A 398 -17.20 -8.73 -5.32
N ASP A 399 -16.56 -8.77 -6.50
CA ASP A 399 -17.28 -8.71 -7.79
C ASP A 399 -18.08 -9.97 -8.15
N MET A 400 -17.80 -11.12 -7.52
CA MET A 400 -18.50 -12.39 -7.75
C MET A 400 -19.20 -12.93 -6.50
N GLU A 401 -18.49 -13.35 -5.45
CA GLU A 401 -19.12 -14.04 -4.30
C GLU A 401 -20.10 -13.13 -3.53
N TYR A 402 -19.64 -11.95 -3.11
CA TYR A 402 -20.45 -11.01 -2.35
C TYR A 402 -21.51 -10.31 -3.19
N LYS A 403 -21.23 -10.05 -4.47
CA LYS A 403 -22.24 -9.59 -5.43
C LYS A 403 -23.39 -10.58 -5.59
N HIS A 404 -23.09 -11.88 -5.70
CA HIS A 404 -24.12 -12.93 -5.77
C HIS A 404 -24.96 -12.96 -4.49
N LEU A 405 -24.30 -13.02 -3.33
CA LEU A 405 -24.95 -13.04 -2.02
C LEU A 405 -25.84 -11.81 -1.78
N ALA A 406 -25.40 -10.62 -2.20
CA ALA A 406 -26.19 -9.40 -2.09
C ALA A 406 -27.47 -9.44 -2.94
N LEU A 407 -27.37 -9.91 -4.19
CA LEU A 407 -28.51 -10.07 -5.09
C LEU A 407 -29.51 -11.11 -4.55
N GLU A 408 -29.04 -12.24 -4.03
CA GLU A 408 -29.88 -13.26 -3.36
C GLU A 408 -30.54 -12.71 -2.08
N SER A 409 -29.88 -11.80 -1.38
CA SER A 409 -30.39 -11.15 -0.16
C SER A 409 -31.43 -10.06 -0.43
N GLY A 410 -31.66 -9.68 -1.69
CA GLY A 410 -32.69 -8.71 -2.10
C GLY A 410 -32.17 -7.30 -2.44
N ILE A 411 -30.86 -7.05 -2.29
CA ILE A 411 -30.21 -5.86 -2.86
C ILE A 411 -30.34 -5.98 -4.39
N SER A 412 -30.77 -4.92 -5.05
CA SER A 412 -31.22 -4.97 -6.45
C SER A 412 -30.27 -4.24 -7.40
N ASN A 413 -29.59 -3.19 -6.92
CA ASN A 413 -28.58 -2.43 -7.64
C ASN A 413 -27.23 -2.60 -6.92
N TRP A 414 -26.21 -3.10 -7.63
CA TRP A 414 -24.86 -3.32 -7.09
C TRP A 414 -23.82 -2.58 -7.93
N GLY A 415 -22.99 -1.80 -7.26
CA GLY A 415 -21.77 -1.21 -7.81
C GLY A 415 -20.55 -1.55 -6.95
N ARG A 416 -19.36 -1.42 -7.52
CA ARG A 416 -18.10 -1.52 -6.79
C ARG A 416 -17.18 -0.36 -7.18
N VAL A 417 -16.56 0.27 -6.20
CA VAL A 417 -15.50 1.26 -6.41
C VAL A 417 -14.24 0.53 -6.89
N PRO A 418 -13.62 0.94 -8.03
CA PRO A 418 -12.35 0.37 -8.46
C PRO A 418 -11.26 0.67 -7.43
N ALA A 419 -10.29 -0.22 -7.28
CA ALA A 419 -9.08 0.09 -6.52
C ALA A 419 -8.33 1.29 -7.14
N LEU A 420 -7.57 2.02 -6.33
CA LEU A 420 -6.88 3.24 -6.78
C LEU A 420 -5.93 2.99 -7.96
N ASN A 421 -5.29 1.82 -8.02
CA ASN A 421 -4.34 1.41 -9.06
C ASN A 421 -3.32 2.54 -9.35
N CYS A 422 -3.26 3.04 -10.59
CA CYS A 422 -2.38 4.14 -10.99
C CYS A 422 -3.10 5.51 -11.07
N THR A 423 -4.14 5.73 -10.26
CA THR A 423 -4.90 7.01 -10.24
C THR A 423 -3.96 8.20 -10.01
N PRO A 424 -3.94 9.23 -10.89
CA PRO A 424 -2.90 10.27 -10.85
C PRO A 424 -2.83 11.09 -9.55
N SER A 425 -3.95 11.39 -8.90
CA SER A 425 -3.99 12.07 -7.60
C SER A 425 -3.31 11.24 -6.51
N PHE A 426 -3.66 9.95 -6.42
CA PHE A 426 -3.05 8.99 -5.50
C PHE A 426 -1.54 8.81 -5.74
N ILE A 427 -1.10 8.65 -6.99
CA ILE A 427 0.35 8.53 -7.31
C ILE A 427 1.12 9.80 -6.92
N ASN A 428 0.54 10.99 -7.10
CA ASN A 428 1.17 12.24 -6.65
C ASN A 428 1.26 12.31 -5.12
N ASP A 429 0.23 11.86 -4.40
CA ASP A 429 0.23 11.82 -2.94
C ASP A 429 1.25 10.83 -2.36
N LEU A 430 1.44 9.66 -2.99
CA LEU A 430 2.55 8.76 -2.66
C LEU A 430 3.92 9.40 -2.90
N ALA A 431 4.06 10.21 -3.96
CA ALA A 431 5.29 10.94 -4.23
C ALA A 431 5.55 12.05 -3.20
N ASP A 432 4.52 12.75 -2.73
CA ASP A 432 4.63 13.71 -1.62
C ASP A 432 4.96 12.99 -0.30
N ALA A 433 4.32 11.85 0.01
CA ALA A 433 4.64 11.03 1.19
C ALA A 433 6.12 10.59 1.21
N VAL A 434 6.68 10.20 0.06
CA VAL A 434 8.12 9.89 -0.07
C VAL A 434 8.98 11.13 0.22
N ILE A 435 8.64 12.29 -0.34
CA ILE A 435 9.41 13.53 -0.16
C ILE A 435 9.36 14.02 1.30
N GLU A 436 8.20 13.94 1.94
CA GLU A 436 8.01 14.25 3.36
C GLU A 436 8.82 13.31 4.28
N ALA A 437 9.00 12.05 3.88
CA ALA A 437 9.74 11.04 4.64
C ALA A 437 11.27 11.12 4.46
N LEU A 438 11.80 11.58 3.31
CA LEU A 438 13.25 11.61 3.06
C LEU A 438 14.10 12.31 4.15
N PRO A 439 13.67 13.43 4.78
CA PRO A 439 14.41 14.07 5.86
C PRO A 439 14.52 13.24 7.15
N SER A 440 13.57 12.34 7.43
CA SER A 440 13.60 11.48 8.63
C SER A 440 14.43 10.21 8.45
N ALA A 441 14.99 9.97 7.27
CA ALA A 441 15.78 8.78 6.99
C ALA A 441 17.06 8.72 7.85
N MET A 442 17.13 7.69 8.71
CA MET A 442 18.25 7.42 9.62
C MET A 442 18.71 5.97 9.43
N ALA A 443 19.95 5.64 9.80
CA ALA A 443 20.40 4.25 9.74
C ALA A 443 19.42 3.36 10.53
N MET A 444 18.90 2.28 9.94
CA MET A 444 17.82 1.49 10.55
C MET A 444 18.22 1.06 11.96
N SER A 445 17.61 1.67 12.96
CA SER A 445 17.97 1.37 14.34
C SER A 445 17.61 -0.08 14.63
N THR A 446 18.53 -0.79 15.27
CA THR A 446 18.13 -1.93 16.08
C THR A 446 17.38 -1.38 17.27
N SER A 447 16.09 -1.11 17.08
CA SER A 447 15.16 -1.16 18.18
C SER A 447 15.33 -2.55 18.80
N ASN A 448 15.88 -2.55 20.01
CA ASN A 448 15.53 -3.59 20.96
C ASN A 448 14.03 -3.39 21.22
N THR A 449 13.21 -4.03 20.39
CA THR A 449 11.96 -4.64 20.86
C THR A 449 12.39 -5.47 22.06
N ALA A 450 12.21 -4.89 23.25
CA ALA A 450 12.61 -5.53 24.48
C ALA A 450 11.94 -6.90 24.55
N SER A 451 12.70 -7.88 25.00
CA SER A 451 12.31 -9.24 25.37
C SER A 451 10.79 -9.51 25.34
N GLU A 452 10.28 -9.96 24.19
CA GLU A 452 9.06 -10.80 24.13
C GLU A 452 9.22 -12.09 24.96
N ASP A 453 10.44 -12.34 25.45
CA ASP A 453 10.84 -13.40 26.38
C ASP A 453 10.58 -13.05 27.86
N GLU A 454 10.21 -11.81 28.23
CA GLU A 454 10.07 -11.35 29.63
C GLU A 454 8.66 -10.81 30.00
N LEU A 455 7.61 -11.14 29.24
CA LEU A 455 6.21 -10.78 29.59
C LEU A 455 5.25 -11.99 29.67
N TYR A 456 5.74 -13.17 30.03
CA TYR A 456 4.93 -14.39 30.18
C TYR A 456 5.27 -15.25 31.41
N ASP A 457 5.53 -14.62 32.57
CA ASP A 457 5.78 -15.32 33.84
C ASP A 457 4.50 -15.54 34.68
N ASP A 458 3.44 -16.03 34.03
CA ASP A 458 2.29 -16.67 34.68
C ASP A 458 2.09 -18.08 34.10
N PRO A 459 2.70 -19.10 34.75
CA PRO A 459 2.58 -20.49 34.31
C PRO A 459 1.13 -21.00 34.28
N MET A 460 0.26 -20.50 35.15
CA MET A 460 -1.13 -20.95 35.24
C MET A 460 -1.95 -20.40 34.06
N ARG A 461 -1.79 -19.12 33.72
CA ARG A 461 -2.45 -18.51 32.54
C ARG A 461 -1.94 -19.09 31.23
N TYR A 462 -0.66 -19.48 31.16
CA TYR A 462 -0.10 -20.25 30.05
C TYR A 462 -0.75 -21.64 29.93
N ILE A 463 -0.83 -22.41 31.02
CA ILE A 463 -1.47 -23.75 31.03
C ILE A 463 -2.95 -23.66 30.64
N ILE A 464 -3.70 -22.66 31.13
CA ILE A 464 -5.11 -22.45 30.77
C ILE A 464 -5.26 -22.16 29.27
N ARG A 465 -4.40 -21.30 28.68
CA ARG A 465 -4.37 -21.08 27.21
C ARG A 465 -3.97 -22.32 26.42
N LEU A 466 -3.12 -23.18 26.99
CA LEU A 466 -2.71 -24.45 26.36
C LEU A 466 -3.91 -25.40 26.18
N PHE A 467 -4.69 -25.62 27.24
CA PHE A 467 -5.80 -26.57 27.25
C PHE A 467 -7.06 -26.06 26.54
N PHE A 468 -7.42 -24.78 26.69
CA PHE A 468 -8.65 -24.23 26.12
C PHE A 468 -8.47 -23.53 24.76
N GLY A 469 -7.27 -23.06 24.44
CA GLY A 469 -6.97 -22.36 23.19
C GLY A 469 -6.38 -23.27 22.11
N SER A 470 -5.10 -23.61 22.24
CA SER A 470 -4.34 -24.19 21.13
C SER A 470 -4.49 -25.71 20.99
N ILE A 471 -4.44 -26.49 22.07
CA ILE A 471 -4.53 -27.96 21.98
C ILE A 471 -5.94 -28.37 21.54
N LEU A 472 -6.99 -27.74 22.09
CA LEU A 472 -8.36 -28.06 21.69
C LEU A 472 -8.64 -27.70 20.22
N ALA A 473 -8.18 -26.53 19.75
CA ALA A 473 -8.30 -26.16 18.34
C ALA A 473 -7.50 -27.11 17.40
N PHE A 474 -6.29 -27.52 17.81
CA PHE A 474 -5.45 -28.45 17.05
C PHE A 474 -6.07 -29.86 16.98
N VAL A 475 -6.57 -30.39 18.10
CA VAL A 475 -7.27 -31.69 18.16
C VAL A 475 -8.59 -31.65 17.41
N LEU A 476 -9.31 -30.51 17.42
CA LEU A 476 -10.52 -30.34 16.61
C LEU A 476 -10.19 -30.28 15.11
N LEU A 477 -9.16 -29.55 14.68
CA LEU A 477 -8.70 -29.49 13.29
C LEU A 477 -8.40 -30.88 12.69
N PHE A 478 -7.80 -31.78 13.47
CA PHE A 478 -7.53 -33.16 13.07
C PHE A 478 -8.61 -34.17 13.51
N SER A 479 -9.74 -33.71 14.05
CA SER A 479 -10.84 -34.61 14.41
C SER A 479 -11.52 -35.17 13.15
N PRO A 480 -11.89 -36.46 13.11
CA PRO A 480 -12.58 -37.04 11.96
C PRO A 480 -13.88 -36.31 11.58
N LYS A 481 -14.54 -35.65 12.56
CA LYS A 481 -15.75 -34.86 12.32
C LYS A 481 -15.46 -33.53 11.61
N VAL A 482 -14.37 -32.84 11.92
CA VAL A 482 -13.99 -31.59 11.22
C VAL A 482 -13.46 -31.89 9.83
N ILE A 483 -12.70 -32.98 9.66
CA ILE A 483 -12.27 -33.45 8.32
C ILE A 483 -13.49 -33.80 7.45
N LEU A 484 -14.53 -34.41 8.02
CA LEU A 484 -15.78 -34.69 7.33
C LEU A 484 -16.64 -33.44 7.10
N ALA A 485 -16.65 -32.49 8.02
CA ALA A 485 -17.37 -31.21 7.86
C ALA A 485 -16.72 -30.33 6.77
N PHE A 486 -15.39 -30.25 6.72
CA PHE A 486 -14.68 -29.63 5.59
C PHE A 486 -15.07 -30.30 4.28
N ARG A 487 -15.08 -31.63 4.22
CA ARG A 487 -15.49 -32.38 3.01
C ARG A 487 -16.96 -32.14 2.60
N ASN A 488 -17.85 -31.82 3.55
CA ASN A 488 -19.26 -31.52 3.25
C ASN A 488 -19.52 -30.05 2.90
N ASN A 489 -18.57 -29.14 3.15
CA ASN A 489 -18.55 -27.78 2.61
C ASN A 489 -17.65 -27.67 1.35
N ILE A 490 -17.37 -28.79 0.69
CA ILE A 490 -16.61 -28.92 -0.58
C ILE A 490 -17.46 -29.76 -1.57
N LEU A 491 -18.76 -29.46 -1.63
CA LEU A 491 -19.78 -29.98 -2.54
C LEU A 491 -20.83 -28.91 -2.83
#